data_AF-A0A937XWI6-F1
#
_entry.id   AF-A0A937XWI6-F1
#
_cell.length_a   1.000
_cell.length_b   1.000
_cell.length_c   1.000
_cell.angle_alpha   90.00
_cell.angle_beta   90.00
_cell.angle_gamma   90.00
#
_symmetry.space_group_name_H-M   'P 1'
#
loop_
_entity.id
_entity.type
_entity.pdbx_description
1 polymer ?
#
loop_
_entity_poly.entity_id
_entity_poly.type
_entity_poly.pdbx_seq_one_letter_code
_entity_poly.pdbx_strand_id
1 'polypeptide(L)' 'MGGNLARILKAAGRDAPPSQPILEVNPGHALVKRLKPEDPAFPEWAGLLFEQALLAEGGQLEDPAGFVKRSNALLLALAG' A
#
# COMPACT_ATOMS: atom_id res chain seq x y z
N MET A 1 -2.10 17.20 0.88
CA MET A 1 -0.63 17.37 0.91
C MET A 1 -0.01 16.00 0.71
N GLY A 2 1.02 15.85 -0.11
CA GLY A 2 1.64 14.54 -0.34
C GLY A 2 2.54 14.08 0.81
N GLY A 3 2.70 12.77 0.98
CA GLY A 3 3.48 12.16 2.07
C GLY A 3 4.92 12.68 2.20
N ASN A 4 5.57 13.03 1.09
CA ASN A 4 6.91 13.62 1.10
C ASN A 4 6.97 15.00 1.81
N LEU A 5 6.01 15.88 1.54
CA LEU A 5 5.95 17.20 2.18
C LEU A 5 5.69 17.08 3.68
N ALA A 6 4.80 16.16 4.08
CA ALA A 6 4.54 15.88 5.48
C ALA A 6 5.83 15.44 6.23
N ARG A 7 6.67 14.62 5.59
CA ARG A 7 7.96 14.20 6.16
C ARG A 7 8.93 15.37 6.33
N ILE A 8 9.01 16.28 5.35
CA ILE A 8 9.85 17.48 5.43
C ILE A 8 9.41 18.37 6.60
N LEU A 9 8.10 18.58 6.78
CA LEU A 9 7.57 19.36 7.89
C LEU A 9 7.92 18.72 9.25
N LYS A 10 7.71 17.41 9.37
CA LYS A 10 8.04 16.66 10.61
C LYS A 10 9.53 16.73 10.93
N ALA A 11 10.40 16.61 9.94
CA ALA A 11 11.85 16.74 10.11
C ALA A 11 12.28 18.16 10.50
N ALA A 12 11.54 19.18 10.08
CA ALA A 12 11.73 20.57 10.48
C ALA A 12 11.13 20.92 11.86
N GLY A 13 10.61 19.93 12.60
CA GLY A 13 9.96 20.14 13.90
C GLY A 13 8.59 20.84 13.82
N ARG A 14 7.97 20.84 12.64
CA ARG A 14 6.63 21.39 12.39
C ARG A 14 5.63 20.24 12.35
N ASP A 15 4.48 20.41 13.01
CA ASP A 15 3.39 19.46 12.85
C ASP A 15 2.91 19.46 11.39
N ALA A 16 2.84 18.27 10.81
CA ALA A 16 2.19 18.07 9.53
C ALA A 16 0.68 17.87 9.79
N PRO A 17 -0.20 18.68 9.19
CA PRO A 17 -1.63 18.47 9.33
C PRO A 17 -2.02 17.08 8.81
N PRO A 18 -3.01 16.41 9.44
CA PRO A 18 -3.46 15.10 8.98
C PRO A 18 -3.98 15.20 7.55
N SER A 19 -3.44 14.37 6.67
CA SER A 19 -3.87 14.26 5.28
C SER A 19 -4.48 12.89 5.04
N GLN A 20 -5.68 12.84 4.48
CA GLN A 20 -6.27 11.61 3.94
C GLN A 20 -5.97 11.55 2.43
N PRO A 21 -4.97 10.76 2.00
CA PRO A 21 -4.68 10.62 0.58
C PRO A 21 -5.81 9.85 -0.12
N ILE A 22 -5.95 10.08 -1.42
CA ILE A 22 -6.88 9.35 -2.28
C ILE A 22 -6.13 8.13 -2.82
N LEU A 23 -6.66 6.93 -2.58
CA LEU A 23 -6.12 5.73 -3.20
C LEU A 23 -6.63 5.63 -4.64
N GLU A 24 -5.72 5.80 -5.59
CA GLU A 24 -6.00 5.61 -7.02
C GLU A 24 -5.61 4.19 -7.46
N VAL A 25 -6.44 3.57 -8.28
CA VAL A 25 -6.20 2.22 -8.81
C VAL A 25 -6.19 2.24 -10.33
N ASN A 26 -5.36 1.39 -10.94
CA ASN A 26 -5.34 1.19 -12.39
C ASN A 26 -6.18 -0.05 -12.77
N PRO A 27 -7.39 0.11 -13.33
CA PRO A 27 -8.27 -1.02 -13.66
C PRO A 27 -7.70 -1.94 -14.75
N GLY A 28 -6.76 -1.44 -15.56
CA GLY A 28 -6.10 -2.19 -16.61
C GLY A 28 -5.06 -3.19 -16.09
N HIS A 29 -4.53 -2.96 -14.89
CA HIS A 29 -3.41 -3.72 -14.34
C HIS A 29 -3.82 -5.14 -13.92
N ALA A 30 -2.99 -6.14 -14.21
CA ALA A 30 -3.29 -7.55 -13.94
C ALA A 30 -3.58 -7.84 -12.45
N LEU A 31 -2.83 -7.21 -11.54
CA LEU A 31 -3.05 -7.36 -10.09
C LEU A 31 -4.40 -6.80 -9.64
N VAL A 32 -4.85 -5.68 -10.21
CA VAL A 32 -6.15 -5.08 -9.88
C VAL A 32 -7.29 -5.95 -10.42
N LYS A 33 -7.15 -6.49 -11.63
CA LYS A 33 -8.12 -7.43 -12.22
C LYS A 33 -8.23 -8.76 -11.45
N ARG A 34 -7.18 -9.15 -10.71
CA ARG A 34 -7.19 -10.36 -9.88
C ARG A 34 -7.99 -10.18 -8.59
N LEU A 35 -8.16 -8.95 -8.11
CA LEU A 35 -8.98 -8.65 -6.94
C LEU A 35 -10.45 -8.96 -7.24
N LYS A 36 -10.90 -10.13 -6.79
CA LYS A 36 -12.30 -10.55 -6.88
C LYS A 36 -12.93 -10.49 -5.48
N PRO A 37 -14.07 -9.80 -5.29
CA PRO A 37 -14.71 -9.69 -3.97
C PRO A 37 -15.06 -11.04 -3.34
N GLU A 38 -15.25 -12.08 -4.16
CA GLU A 38 -15.60 -13.43 -3.71
C GLU A 38 -14.38 -14.26 -3.28
N ASP A 39 -13.16 -13.77 -3.54
CA ASP A 39 -11.92 -14.45 -3.16
C ASP A 39 -11.67 -14.26 -1.65
N PRO A 40 -11.55 -15.33 -0.86
CA PRO A 40 -11.22 -15.23 0.56
C PRO A 40 -9.92 -14.48 0.85
N ALA A 41 -8.98 -14.46 -0.10
CA ALA A 41 -7.72 -13.75 0.05
C ALA A 41 -7.83 -12.26 -0.33
N PHE A 42 -8.98 -11.78 -0.82
CA PHE A 42 -9.18 -10.39 -1.24
C PHE A 42 -8.64 -9.36 -0.24
N PRO A 43 -8.89 -9.47 1.09
CA PRO A 43 -8.38 -8.51 2.06
C PRO A 43 -6.85 -8.42 2.06
N GLU A 44 -6.16 -9.56 1.97
CA GLU A 44 -4.70 -9.62 1.92
C GLU A 44 -4.16 -8.95 0.65
N TRP A 45 -4.77 -9.23 -0.51
CA TRP A 45 -4.34 -8.66 -1.79
C TRP A 45 -4.61 -7.15 -1.88
N ALA A 46 -5.80 -6.72 -1.43
CA ALA A 46 -6.15 -5.30 -1.38
C ALA A 46 -5.24 -4.54 -0.41
N GLY A 47 -4.98 -5.12 0.77
CA GLY A 47 -4.03 -4.58 1.74
C GLY A 47 -2.64 -4.43 1.16
N LEU A 48 -2.12 -5.44 0.46
CA LEU A 48 -0.80 -5.37 -0.16
C LEU A 48 -0.70 -4.23 -1.19
N LEU A 49 -1.71 -4.04 -2.05
CA LEU A 49 -1.72 -2.95 -3.04
C LEU A 49 -1.78 -1.57 -2.35
N PHE A 50 -2.54 -1.44 -1.26
CA PHE A 50 -2.59 -0.22 -0.47
C PHE A 50 -1.23 0.09 0.17
N GLU A 51 -0.58 -0.91 0.77
CA GLU A 51 0.73 -0.76 1.40
C GLU A 51 1.81 -0.37 0.38
N GLN A 52 1.75 -0.92 -0.83
CA GLN A 52 2.61 -0.50 -1.94
C GLN A 52 2.40 0.97 -2.31
N ALA A 53 1.15 1.43 -2.41
CA ALA A 53 0.84 2.82 -2.69
C ALA A 53 1.34 3.75 -1.58
N LEU A 54 1.15 3.35 -0.32
CA LEU A 54 1.62 4.09 0.85
C LEU A 54 3.14 4.23 0.84
N LEU A 55 3.88 3.15 0.58
CA LEU A 55 5.33 3.19 0.44
C LEU A 55 5.79 4.06 -0.73
N ALA A 56 5.10 4.01 -1.87
CA ALA A 56 5.44 4.80 -3.06
C ALA A 56 5.27 6.31 -2.82
N GLU A 57 4.29 6.72 -2.02
CA GLU A 57 4.14 8.11 -1.58
C GLU A 57 5.11 8.49 -0.43
N GLY A 58 5.88 7.50 0.05
CA GLY A 58 6.86 7.63 1.09
C GLY A 58 6.27 7.63 2.51
N GLY A 59 5.07 7.08 2.66
CA GLY A 59 4.54 6.66 3.94
C GLY A 59 5.38 5.56 4.59
N GLN A 60 5.04 5.27 5.84
CA GLN A 60 5.62 4.15 6.59
C GLN A 60 4.55 3.11 6.83
N LEU A 61 4.95 1.83 6.82
CA LEU A 61 4.05 0.74 7.16
C LEU A 61 3.98 0.57 8.68
N GLU A 62 2.79 0.29 9.19
CA GLU A 62 2.59 -0.08 10.59
C GLU A 62 3.14 -1.48 10.89
N ASP A 63 3.00 -2.41 9.94
CA ASP A 63 3.53 -3.78 10.02
C ASP A 63 4.39 -4.14 8.79
N PRO A 64 5.67 -3.74 8.76
CA PRO A 64 6.59 -4.08 7.69
C PRO A 64 6.80 -5.60 7.52
N ALA A 65 6.77 -6.36 8.61
CA ALA A 65 6.98 -7.81 8.58
C ALA A 65 5.79 -8.53 7.92
N GLY A 66 4.57 -8.13 8.25
CA GLY A 66 3.35 -8.60 7.61
C GLY A 66 3.33 -8.30 6.12
N PHE A 67 3.75 -7.10 5.71
CA PHE A 67 3.85 -6.73 4.30
C PHE A 67 4.80 -7.67 3.54
N VAL A 68 6.00 -7.92 4.07
CA VAL A 68 6.98 -8.84 3.45
C VAL A 68 6.40 -10.25 3.35
N LYS A 69 5.72 -10.72 4.40
CA LYS A 69 5.08 -12.05 4.41
C LYS A 69 3.99 -12.16 3.31
N ARG A 70 3.13 -11.15 3.18
CA ARG A 70 2.09 -11.09 2.13
C ARG A 70 2.71 -11.03 0.73
N SER A 71 3.75 -10.23 0.56
CA SER A 71 4.47 -10.11 -0.72
C SER A 71 5.09 -11.45 -1.15
N ASN A 72 5.74 -12.16 -0.23
CA ASN A 72 6.30 -13.48 -0.51
C ASN A 72 5.22 -14.51 -0.84
N ALA A 73 4.10 -14.51 -0.11
CA ALA A 73 2.97 -15.39 -0.41
C ALA A 73 2.41 -15.15 -1.83
N LEU A 74 2.33 -13.89 -2.26
CA LEU A 74 1.93 -13.51 -3.62
C LEU A 74 2.91 -14.05 -4.67
N LEU A 75 4.22 -13.89 -4.45
CA LEU A 75 5.23 -14.37 -5.38
C LEU A 75 5.16 -15.90 -5.57
N LEU A 76 4.97 -16.63 -4.47
CA LEU A 76 4.80 -18.08 -4.51
C LEU A 76 3.50 -18.50 -5.22
N ALA A 77 2.40 -17.77 -5.00
CA ALA A 77 1.12 -18.05 -5.63
C ALA A 77 1.08 -17.75 -7.14
N LEU A 78 1.99 -16.90 -7.65
CA LEU A 78 2.14 -16.60 -9.08
C LEU A 78 3.14 -17.52 -9.80
N ALA A 79 4.00 -18.22 -9.03
CA ALA A 79 5.01 -19.13 -9.55
C ALA A 79 4.48 -20.55 -9.81
N GLY A 80 3.25 -20.86 -9.38
CA GLY A 80 2.53 -22.10 -9.67
C GLY A 80 1.32 -21.86 -10.56
#